data_AF-A0A0D1MAV7-F1
#
_entry.id   AF-A0A0D1MAV7-F1
#
_cell.length_a   1.000
_cell.length_b   1.000
_cell.length_c   1.000
_cell.angle_alpha   90.00
_cell.angle_beta   90.00
_cell.angle_gamma   90.00
#
_symmetry.space_group_name_H-M   'P 1'
#
loop_
_entity.id
_entity.type
_entity.pdbx_description
1 polymer ?
#
loop_
_entity_poly.entity_id
_entity_poly.type
_entity_poly.pdbx_seq_one_letter_code
_entity_poly.pdbx_strand_id
1 'polypeptide(L)'
;MIAFRALLIAAWTALAIYTGVVIARHGMDLLPIFFGDIARMTWSGQFNADFSCFLLLSALWTAWRHHFTPVGLGLAILAFFGGAGFLLPYLLLLSIQTRGDMTALLTGGRHAAAGGRGTVQ
;
A
#
# COMPACT_ATOMS: atom_id res chain seq x y z
N MET A 1 7.54 7.88 -15.54
CA MET A 1 8.16 7.04 -14.48
C MET A 1 9.01 7.81 -13.47
N ILE A 2 9.93 8.70 -13.89
CA ILE A 2 10.75 9.48 -12.95
C ILE A 2 9.88 10.31 -11.99
N ALA A 3 8.92 11.08 -12.52
CA ALA A 3 8.01 11.89 -11.71
C ALA A 3 7.20 11.04 -10.69
N PHE A 4 6.71 9.87 -11.10
CA PHE A 4 5.99 8.95 -10.21
C PHE A 4 6.89 8.47 -9.07
N ARG A 5 8.12 8.03 -9.36
CA ARG A 5 9.07 7.60 -8.33
C ARG A 5 9.46 8.75 -7.40
N ALA A 6 9.67 9.95 -7.95
CA ALA A 6 9.96 11.15 -7.17
C ALA A 6 8.81 11.49 -6.20
N LEU A 7 7.56 11.40 -6.67
CA LEU A 7 6.37 11.58 -5.82
C LEU A 7 6.33 10.54 -4.69
N LEU A 8 6.55 9.26 -4.99
CA LEU A 8 6.56 8.19 -3.98
C LEU A 8 7.62 8.44 -2.90
N ILE A 9 8.83 8.83 -3.31
CA ILE A 9 9.93 9.15 -2.39
C ILE A 9 9.55 10.36 -1.54
N ALA A 10 9.12 11.46 -2.15
CA ALA A 10 8.76 12.68 -1.44
C ALA A 10 7.63 12.45 -0.43
N ALA A 11 6.56 11.77 -0.84
CA ALA A 11 5.43 11.45 0.04
C ALA A 11 5.85 10.54 1.20
N TRP A 12 6.67 9.52 0.93
CA TRP A 12 7.13 8.60 1.97
C TRP A 12 8.06 9.28 2.97
N THR A 13 8.99 10.11 2.50
CA THR A 13 9.86 10.91 3.37
C THR A 13 9.06 11.88 4.22
N ALA A 14 8.09 12.59 3.65
CA ALA A 14 7.23 13.50 4.40
C ALA A 14 6.43 12.76 5.49
N LEU A 15 5.84 11.61 5.14
CA LEU A 15 5.09 10.78 6.09
C LEU A 15 5.99 10.24 7.20
N ALA A 16 7.19 9.76 6.87
CA ALA A 16 8.13 9.22 7.85
C ALA A 16 8.58 10.31 8.85
N ILE A 17 8.90 11.52 8.37
CA ILE A 17 9.27 12.65 9.23
C ILE A 17 8.09 13.03 10.13
N TYR A 18 6.89 13.21 9.57
CA TYR A 18 5.71 13.56 10.34
C TYR A 18 5.40 12.51 11.41
N THR A 19 5.47 11.23 11.04
CA THR A 19 5.25 10.10 11.95
C THR A 19 6.29 10.09 13.08
N GLY A 20 7.58 10.33 12.77
CA GLY A 20 8.64 10.43 13.76
C GLY A 20 8.39 11.55 14.78
N VAL A 21 7.93 12.72 14.32
CA VAL A 21 7.55 13.83 15.21
C VAL A 21 6.36 13.47 16.10
N VAL A 22 5.34 12.82 15.55
CA VAL A 22 4.16 12.36 16.32
C VAL A 22 4.59 11.35 17.39
N ILE A 23 5.41 10.36 17.03
CA ILE A 23 5.91 9.35 17.99
C ILE A 23 6.73 10.02 19.10
N ALA A 24 7.62 10.94 18.76
CA ALA A 24 8.45 11.63 19.75
C ALA A 24 7.64 12.47 20.75
N ARG A 25 6.43 12.93 20.36
CA ARG A 25 5.57 13.78 21.20
C ARG A 25 4.45 13.03 21.90
N HIS A 26 3.98 11.93 21.31
CA HIS A 26 2.74 11.26 21.72
C HIS A 26 2.89 9.75 21.95
N GLY A 27 4.08 9.17 21.76
CA GLY A 27 4.33 7.74 21.95
C GLY A 27 3.91 6.88 20.76
N MET A 28 3.87 5.56 20.96
CA MET A 28 3.59 4.56 19.92
C MET A 28 2.17 3.95 20.01
N ASP A 29 1.21 4.72 20.51
CA ASP A 29 -0.17 4.26 20.77
C ASP A 29 -1.10 4.39 19.56
N LEU A 30 -0.56 4.29 18.33
CA LEU A 30 -1.31 4.50 17.09
C LEU A 30 -2.57 3.64 17.02
N LEU A 31 -2.46 2.32 17.23
CA LEU A 31 -3.59 1.40 17.07
C LEU A 31 -4.70 1.63 18.13
N PRO A 32 -4.38 1.74 19.44
CA PRO A 32 -5.39 2.10 20.43
C PRO A 32 -6.09 3.44 20.13
N ILE A 33 -5.34 4.47 19.71
CA ILE A 33 -5.91 5.78 19.34
C ILE A 33 -6.84 5.64 18.13
N PHE A 34 -6.35 4.97 17.08
CA PHE A 34 -7.05 4.83 15.81
C PHE A 34 -8.41 4.12 15.97
N PHE A 35 -8.42 2.95 16.61
CA PHE A 35 -9.66 2.19 16.84
C PHE A 35 -10.52 2.81 17.95
N GLY A 36 -9.92 3.46 18.95
CA GLY A 36 -10.64 4.20 19.97
C GLY A 36 -11.46 5.36 19.38
N ASP A 37 -10.91 6.08 18.41
CA ASP A 37 -11.63 7.14 17.71
C ASP A 37 -12.81 6.61 16.89
N ILE A 38 -12.65 5.46 16.23
CA ILE A 38 -13.78 4.79 15.52
C ILE A 38 -14.91 4.50 16.51
N ALA A 39 -14.59 3.92 17.67
CA ALA A 39 -15.59 3.58 18.69
C ALA A 39 -16.32 4.81 19.25
N ARG A 40 -15.67 5.98 19.26
CA ARG A 40 -16.27 7.24 19.73
C ARG A 40 -17.26 7.88 18.75
N MET A 41 -17.32 7.41 17.49
CA MET A 41 -18.28 7.86 16.48
C MET A 41 -18.29 9.39 16.26
N THR A 42 -17.11 10.01 16.29
CA THR A 42 -16.89 11.43 15.94
C THR A 42 -16.33 11.57 14.53
N TRP A 43 -16.08 12.80 14.06
CA TRP A 43 -15.44 13.04 12.76
C TRP A 43 -14.08 12.34 12.61
N SER A 44 -13.25 12.30 13.65
CA SER A 44 -11.99 11.54 13.62
C SER A 44 -12.23 10.04 13.46
N GLY A 45 -13.26 9.51 14.13
CA GLY A 45 -13.68 8.13 13.98
C GLY A 45 -14.19 7.80 12.58
N GLN A 46 -15.00 8.68 11.99
CA GLN A 46 -15.49 8.54 10.63
C GLN A 46 -14.33 8.53 9.61
N PHE A 47 -13.35 9.42 9.76
CA PHE A 47 -12.15 9.43 8.91
C PHE A 47 -11.33 8.14 9.07
N ASN A 48 -11.12 7.66 10.29
CA ASN A 48 -10.40 6.41 10.53
C ASN A 48 -11.15 5.20 9.96
N ALA A 49 -12.49 5.18 10.02
CA ALA A 49 -13.30 4.13 9.42
C ALA A 49 -13.20 4.15 7.88
N ASP A 50 -13.30 5.32 7.26
CA ASP A 50 -13.10 5.50 5.81
C ASP A 50 -11.69 5.06 5.39
N PHE A 51 -10.66 5.51 6.12
CA PHE A 51 -9.29 5.09 5.87
C PHE A 51 -9.10 3.58 6.04
N SER A 52 -9.79 2.94 6.99
CA SER A 52 -9.77 1.48 7.15
C SER A 52 -10.28 0.75 5.91
N CYS A 53 -11.27 1.29 5.21
CA CYS A 53 -11.71 0.74 3.92
C CYS A 53 -10.58 0.78 2.87
N PHE A 54 -9.83 1.89 2.79
CA PHE A 54 -8.64 1.96 1.93
C PHE A 54 -7.55 0.97 2.34
N LEU A 55 -7.31 0.77 3.65
CA LEU A 55 -6.36 -0.22 4.15
C LEU A 55 -6.77 -1.65 3.78
N LEU A 56 -8.07 -1.98 3.92
CA LEU A 56 -8.61 -3.28 3.50
C LEU A 56 -8.43 -3.51 1.99
N LEU A 57 -8.74 -2.50 1.17
CA LEU A 57 -8.55 -2.58 -0.28
C LEU A 57 -7.06 -2.71 -0.64
N SER A 58 -6.17 -1.99 0.04
CA SER A 58 -4.72 -2.09 -0.15
C SER A 58 -4.19 -3.50 0.19
N ALA A 59 -4.64 -4.06 1.30
CA ALA A 59 -4.28 -5.42 1.71
C ALA A 59 -4.82 -6.46 0.73
N LEU A 60 -6.09 -6.34 0.33
CA LEU A 60 -6.72 -7.24 -0.63
C LEU A 60 -6.01 -7.18 -2.00
N TRP A 61 -5.71 -5.97 -2.49
CA TRP A 61 -4.95 -5.78 -3.73
C TRP A 61 -3.56 -6.42 -3.63
N THR A 62 -2.87 -6.21 -2.50
CA THR A 62 -1.54 -6.80 -2.27
C THR A 62 -1.60 -8.34 -2.30
N ALA A 63 -2.57 -8.94 -1.61
CA ALA A 63 -2.77 -10.38 -1.62
C ALA A 63 -3.11 -10.90 -3.03
N TRP A 64 -4.08 -10.28 -3.70
CA TRP A 64 -4.53 -10.66 -5.03
C TRP A 64 -3.40 -10.57 -6.07
N ARG A 65 -2.63 -9.48 -6.05
CA ARG A 65 -1.49 -9.25 -6.95
C ARG A 65 -0.40 -10.32 -6.78
N HIS A 66 -0.28 -10.89 -5.59
CA HIS A 66 0.62 -12.01 -5.28
C HIS A 66 -0.07 -13.37 -5.34
N HIS A 67 -1.23 -13.46 -5.99
CA HIS A 67 -2.00 -14.68 -6.17
C HIS A 67 -2.31 -15.42 -4.86
N PHE A 68 -2.51 -14.68 -3.77
CA PHE A 68 -2.76 -15.22 -2.43
C PHE A 68 -1.70 -16.23 -1.95
N THR A 69 -0.46 -16.11 -2.44
CA THR A 69 0.67 -16.90 -1.93
C THR A 69 0.95 -16.56 -0.46
N PRO A 70 1.60 -17.46 0.32
CA PRO A 70 1.95 -17.18 1.71
C PRO A 70 2.72 -15.86 1.91
N VAL A 71 3.65 -15.55 1.00
CA VAL A 71 4.37 -14.26 0.99
C VAL A 71 3.41 -13.10 0.72
N GLY A 72 2.51 -13.23 -0.25
CA GLY A 72 1.48 -12.25 -0.55
C GLY A 72 0.55 -11.94 0.62
N LEU A 73 0.16 -12.98 1.37
CA LEU A 73 -0.65 -12.84 2.59
C LEU A 73 0.13 -12.13 3.71
N GLY A 74 1.41 -12.46 3.90
CA GLY A 74 2.27 -11.73 4.84
C GLY A 74 2.40 -10.26 4.48
N LEU A 75 2.60 -9.95 3.19
CA LEU A 75 2.63 -8.56 2.69
C LEU A 75 1.28 -7.86 2.83
N ALA A 76 0.16 -8.57 2.69
CA ALA A 76 -1.17 -7.99 2.88
C ALA A 76 -1.42 -7.57 4.33
N ILE A 77 -0.94 -8.34 5.31
CA ILE A 77 -0.97 -7.94 6.73
C ILE A 77 -0.15 -6.66 6.93
N LEU A 78 1.04 -6.59 6.35
CA LEU A 78 1.87 -5.38 6.39
C LEU A 78 1.20 -4.19 5.69
N ALA A 79 0.48 -4.43 4.59
CA ALA A 79 -0.26 -3.39 3.87
C ALA A 79 -1.43 -2.84 4.70
N PHE A 80 -2.15 -3.71 5.42
CA PHE A 80 -3.25 -3.30 6.29
C PHE A 80 -2.76 -2.43 7.44
N PHE A 81 -1.76 -2.88 8.20
CA PHE A 81 -1.28 -2.13 9.38
C PHE A 81 -0.29 -1.01 9.04
N GLY A 82 0.49 -1.16 7.97
CA GLY A 82 1.49 -0.19 7.56
C GLY A 82 0.95 0.95 6.69
N GLY A 83 -0.25 0.81 6.12
CA GLY A 83 -0.90 1.81 5.28
C GLY A 83 0.01 2.41 4.22
N ALA A 84 0.01 3.74 4.09
CA ALA A 84 0.88 4.45 3.16
C ALA A 84 2.38 4.30 3.49
N GLY A 85 2.73 4.07 4.77
CA GLY A 85 4.10 3.79 5.20
C GLY A 85 4.68 2.53 4.57
N PHE A 86 3.84 1.52 4.31
CA PHE A 86 4.17 0.33 3.54
C PHE A 86 3.98 0.54 2.02
N LEU A 87 2.83 1.07 1.61
CA LEU A 87 2.41 1.06 0.21
C LEU A 87 3.32 1.92 -0.69
N LEU A 88 3.78 3.09 -0.21
CA LEU A 88 4.64 3.98 -0.98
C LEU A 88 6.00 3.36 -1.34
N PRO A 89 6.81 2.85 -0.39
CA PRO A 89 8.08 2.20 -0.72
C PRO A 89 7.87 0.89 -1.47
N TYR A 90 6.76 0.18 -1.21
CA TYR A 90 6.41 -1.03 -1.94
C TYR A 90 6.15 -0.76 -3.42
N LEU A 91 5.35 0.27 -3.76
CA LEU A 91 5.12 0.70 -5.14
C LEU A 91 6.40 1.20 -5.80
N LEU A 92 7.28 1.87 -5.05
CA LEU A 92 8.58 2.33 -5.55
C LEU A 92 9.44 1.14 -5.96
N LEU A 93 9.57 0.13 -5.10
CA LEU A 93 10.29 -1.12 -5.37
C LEU A 93 9.69 -1.86 -6.57
N LEU A 94 8.37 -2.03 -6.62
CA LEU A 94 7.70 -2.66 -7.76
C LEU A 94 7.98 -1.91 -9.07
N SER A 95 7.97 -0.57 -9.05
CA SER A 95 8.26 0.22 -10.24
C SER A 95 9.66 -0.01 -10.80
N ILE A 96 10.62 -0.37 -9.95
CA ILE A 96 11.99 -0.70 -10.35
C ILE A 96 12.03 -2.14 -10.89
N GLN A 97 11.42 -3.08 -10.16
CA GLN A 97 11.38 -4.50 -10.54
C GLN A 97 10.66 -4.73 -11.87
N THR A 98 9.56 -4.01 -12.13
CA THR A 98 8.82 -4.10 -13.39
C THR A 98 9.36 -3.18 -14.47
N ARG A 99 10.52 -2.54 -14.25
CA ARG A 99 11.18 -1.62 -15.19
C ARG A 99 10.25 -0.50 -15.69
N GLY A 100 9.28 -0.10 -14.86
CA GLY A 100 8.30 0.93 -15.18
C GLY A 100 7.06 0.46 -15.94
N ASP A 101 6.90 -0.83 -16.20
CA ASP A 101 5.63 -1.39 -16.70
C ASP A 101 4.55 -1.29 -15.60
N MET A 102 3.58 -0.41 -15.82
CA MET A 102 2.48 -0.14 -14.90
C MET A 102 1.46 -1.29 -14.88
N THR A 103 1.26 -1.99 -15.98
CA THR A 103 0.36 -3.16 -16.03
C THR A 103 0.96 -4.28 -15.19
N ALA A 104 2.24 -4.58 -15.37
CA ALA A 104 2.93 -5.55 -14.52
C ALA A 104 2.97 -5.10 -13.05
N LEU A 105 3.18 -3.80 -12.80
CA LEU A 105 3.19 -3.22 -11.46
C LEU A 105 1.84 -3.41 -10.75
N LEU A 106 0.72 -3.14 -11.42
CA LEU A 106 -0.61 -3.22 -10.81
C LEU A 106 -1.13 -4.65 -10.71
N THR A 107 -0.81 -5.51 -11.68
CA THR A 107 -1.46 -6.83 -11.83
C THR A 107 -0.60 -8.02 -11.43
N GLY A 108 0.69 -7.86 -11.18
CA GLY A 108 1.58 -8.97 -10.85
C GLY A 108 2.14 -9.76 -12.03
N GLY A 109 1.98 -9.26 -13.27
CA GLY A 109 2.76 -9.73 -14.42
C GLY A 109 2.30 -11.04 -15.08
N ARG A 110 1.19 -11.66 -14.64
CA ARG A 110 0.64 -12.88 -15.30
C ARG A 110 -0.41 -12.62 -16.38
N HIS A 111 -0.97 -11.42 -16.51
CA HIS A 111 -2.02 -11.14 -17.51
C HIS A 111 -1.49 -10.83 -18.91
N ALA A 112 -0.21 -10.49 -19.07
CA ALA A 112 0.39 -10.23 -20.38
C ALA A 112 0.71 -11.52 -21.18
N ALA A 113 0.82 -12.68 -20.52
CA ALA A 113 1.18 -13.93 -21.18
C ALA A 113 0.00 -14.66 -21.86
N ALA A 114 -1.25 -14.23 -21.62
CA ALA A 114 -2.45 -14.86 -22.17
C ALA A 114 -2.95 -14.21 -23.48
N GLY A 115 -2.37 -13.08 -23.91
CA GLY A 115 -2.81 -12.33 -25.10
C GLY A 115 -1.91 -12.43 -26.33
N GLY A 116 -0.85 -13.26 -26.30
CA GLY A 116 0.25 -13.21 -27.26
C GLY A 116 0.60 -14.50 -28.00
N ARG A 117 -0.29 -15.49 -28.08
CA ARG A 117 -0.12 -16.65 -28.97
C ARG A 117 -1.30 -16.78 -29.92
N GLY A 118 -1.36 -15.83 -30.84
CA GLY A 118 -2.31 -15.81 -31.94
C GLY A 118 -1.65 -15.18 -33.16
N THR A 119 -0.62 -15.82 -33.71
CA THR A 119 -0.23 -15.65 -35.12
C THR A 119 0.30 -16.97 -35.66
N VAL A 120 -0.47 -17.46 -36.61
CA VAL A 120 -0.22 -18.50 -37.61
C VAL A 120 1.02 -18.16 -38.44
N GLN A 121 1.99 -19.07 -38.53
CA GLN A 121 2.43 -19.75 -39.76
C GLN A 121 3.49 -20.81 -39.42
#